data_AF-A0A4Q3YL64-F1
#
_entry.id   AF-A0A4Q3YL64-F1
#
_cell.length_a   1.000
_cell.length_b   1.000
_cell.length_c   1.000
_cell.angle_alpha   90.00
_cell.angle_beta   90.00
_cell.angle_gamma   90.00
#
_symmetry.space_group_name_H-M   'P 1'
#
loop_
_entity.id
_entity.type
_entity.pdbx_description
1 polymer ?
#
loop_
_entity_poly.entity_id
_entity_poly.type
_entity_poly.pdbx_seq_one_letter_code
_entity_poly.pdbx_strand_id
1 'polypeptide(L)'
;GLQGSCTAWSTGYAARAYYAAAVEARHITLPQSIPSPAFIYNQIVADPADCGSGSSITLALEVLKQYGTMSLADYPYDQDNCAYPSDDELARGNDFRIQDYQTVDFTRLDQVKGELADGNPVIIRVVPDETFDTLWDKPKAVWHSPPLPEDSFGHAITLVGYNEAKQTFKFINSWGPDWSDGGYGRMDYQTFLNRTTEAFVMKLPAGEPTVPVADLDPEEAPSPEEAIVPEEPVQPADPAPREAIDLNGLQCAKVQISTRGSRKVAEGFVSTPADLDTVTAELQGEVDEVDVKLAPWPQCEALLTLDAQLAETDVPKIEVTGTELKTGDTFGITVDTPDFDSYVHVAYVQADGTVVNLQQVDADHLSTIAAHSEIKFGDGEQGRDKFEVSGPYGDEMLLVISSRAPLFEEPRPQTETEREFL
;
A
#
# COMPACT_ATOMS: atom_id res chain seq x y z
N GLY A 1 -6.34 -20.85 -21.22
CA GLY A 1 -6.48 -22.25 -21.67
C GLY A 1 -7.23 -23.05 -20.62
N LEU A 2 -7.36 -24.36 -20.80
CA LEU A 2 -8.15 -25.22 -19.88
C LEU A 2 -7.32 -25.94 -18.79
N GLN A 3 -6.00 -25.75 -18.76
CA GLN A 3 -5.15 -26.38 -17.75
C GLN A 3 -5.29 -25.71 -16.38
N GLY A 4 -5.06 -26.47 -15.32
CA GLY A 4 -4.87 -25.98 -13.95
C GLY A 4 -3.52 -25.28 -13.73
N SER A 5 -3.06 -24.50 -14.72
CA SER A 5 -1.71 -23.91 -14.76
C SER A 5 -1.63 -22.48 -14.22
N CYS A 6 -2.66 -22.01 -13.50
CA CYS A 6 -2.75 -20.63 -13.01
C CYS A 6 -1.53 -20.21 -12.17
N THR A 7 -0.94 -21.12 -11.40
CA THR A 7 0.28 -20.85 -10.61
C THR A 7 1.46 -20.47 -11.50
N ALA A 8 1.65 -21.16 -12.62
CA ALA A 8 2.72 -20.89 -13.57
C ALA A 8 2.46 -19.61 -14.40
N TRP A 9 1.20 -19.30 -14.70
CA TRP A 9 0.85 -18.03 -15.34
C TRP A 9 1.07 -16.83 -14.40
N SER A 10 0.63 -16.94 -13.15
CA SER A 10 0.82 -15.89 -12.14
C SER A 10 2.31 -15.66 -11.84
N THR A 11 3.08 -16.73 -11.58
CA THR A 11 4.50 -16.61 -11.28
C THR A 11 5.34 -16.27 -12.51
N GLY A 12 5.19 -16.98 -13.62
CA GLY A 12 6.01 -16.83 -14.82
C GLY A 12 5.59 -15.65 -15.70
N TYR A 13 4.38 -15.72 -16.25
CA TYR A 13 3.93 -14.74 -17.25
C TYR A 13 3.65 -13.36 -16.65
N ALA A 14 2.98 -13.30 -15.49
CA ALA A 14 2.63 -12.03 -14.87
C ALA A 14 3.82 -11.44 -14.09
N ALA A 15 4.18 -12.06 -12.96
CA ALA A 15 5.19 -11.49 -12.06
C ALA A 15 6.61 -11.52 -12.68
N ARG A 16 7.10 -12.69 -13.14
CA ARG A 16 8.49 -12.80 -13.59
C ARG A 16 8.76 -12.05 -14.90
N ALA A 17 7.80 -11.99 -15.82
CA ALA A 17 7.92 -11.19 -17.04
C ALA A 17 7.94 -9.69 -16.73
N TYR A 18 7.19 -9.23 -15.72
CA TYR A 18 7.28 -7.85 -15.26
C TYR A 18 8.71 -7.51 -14.83
N TYR A 19 9.37 -8.34 -14.02
CA TYR A 19 10.79 -8.14 -13.67
C TYR A 19 11.72 -8.19 -14.88
N ALA A 20 11.43 -9.05 -15.86
CA ALA A 20 12.21 -9.11 -17.09
C ALA A 20 12.13 -7.78 -17.87
N ALA A 21 10.98 -7.10 -17.85
CA ALA A 21 10.84 -5.77 -18.44
C ALA A 21 11.47 -4.68 -17.56
N ALA A 22 11.07 -4.61 -16.30
CA ALA A 22 11.35 -3.48 -15.41
C ALA A 22 12.81 -3.45 -14.91
N VAL A 23 13.40 -4.62 -14.65
CA VAL A 23 14.75 -4.73 -14.08
C VAL A 23 15.78 -5.12 -15.14
N GLU A 24 15.41 -6.00 -16.08
CA GLU A 24 16.33 -6.52 -17.09
C GLU A 24 16.18 -5.83 -18.46
N ALA A 25 15.29 -4.84 -18.57
CA ALA A 25 15.02 -4.08 -19.79
C ALA A 25 14.69 -4.94 -21.03
N ARG A 26 14.05 -6.11 -20.83
CA ARG A 26 13.62 -6.99 -21.93
C ARG A 26 12.31 -6.50 -22.54
N HIS A 27 12.18 -6.66 -23.85
CA HIS A 27 10.94 -6.32 -24.56
C HIS A 27 9.92 -7.46 -24.44
N ILE A 28 9.01 -7.36 -23.47
CA ILE A 28 7.95 -8.36 -23.22
C ILE A 28 6.81 -8.37 -24.27
N THR A 29 6.93 -7.59 -25.34
CA THR A 29 6.13 -7.76 -26.57
C THR A 29 6.65 -8.91 -27.44
N LEU A 30 7.84 -9.43 -27.14
CA LEU A 30 8.49 -10.50 -27.87
C LEU A 30 8.47 -11.80 -27.05
N PRO A 31 7.95 -12.93 -27.58
CA PRO A 31 7.82 -14.17 -26.82
C PRO A 31 9.14 -14.73 -26.25
N GLN A 32 10.29 -14.42 -26.84
CA GLN A 32 11.60 -14.81 -26.31
C GLN A 32 11.96 -14.10 -24.99
N SER A 33 11.29 -13.00 -24.68
CA SER A 33 11.49 -12.22 -23.45
C SER A 33 10.48 -12.59 -22.36
N ILE A 34 9.56 -13.52 -22.63
CA ILE A 34 8.49 -13.91 -21.73
C ILE A 34 8.82 -15.29 -21.14
N PRO A 35 8.83 -15.47 -19.81
CA PRO A 35 9.01 -16.78 -19.18
C PRO A 35 7.88 -17.74 -19.58
N SER A 36 8.20 -18.98 -19.98
CA SER A 36 7.18 -19.96 -20.39
C SER A 36 6.39 -20.49 -19.19
N PRO A 37 5.05 -20.29 -19.13
CA PRO A 37 4.22 -20.89 -18.11
C PRO A 37 4.12 -22.41 -18.26
N ALA A 38 4.12 -22.92 -19.50
CA ALA A 38 4.04 -24.36 -19.75
C ALA A 38 5.30 -25.08 -19.25
N PHE A 39 6.48 -24.51 -19.46
CA PHE A 39 7.71 -25.12 -18.95
C PHE A 39 7.74 -25.19 -17.41
N ILE A 40 7.24 -24.14 -16.74
CA ILE A 40 7.12 -24.13 -15.28
C ILE A 40 6.07 -25.16 -14.82
N TYR A 41 4.85 -25.10 -15.38
CA TYR A 41 3.74 -25.96 -14.98
C TYR A 41 4.06 -27.45 -15.19
N ASN A 42 4.63 -27.80 -16.33
CA ASN A 42 4.90 -29.20 -16.68
C ASN A 42 5.92 -29.86 -15.75
N GLN A 43 6.72 -29.09 -15.00
CA GLN A 43 7.63 -29.62 -13.97
C GLN A 43 6.94 -29.86 -12.62
N ILE A 44 5.83 -29.17 -12.36
CA ILE A 44 5.17 -29.11 -11.04
C ILE A 44 3.75 -29.67 -11.05
N VAL A 45 3.23 -30.06 -12.22
CA VAL A 45 1.92 -30.67 -12.37
C VAL A 45 1.83 -31.93 -11.49
N ALA A 46 0.74 -32.05 -10.75
CA ALA A 46 0.56 -33.16 -9.82
C ALA A 46 0.40 -34.50 -10.56
N ASP A 47 -0.30 -34.49 -11.69
CA ASP A 47 -0.42 -35.64 -12.60
C ASP A 47 -0.28 -35.18 -14.06
N PRO A 48 0.80 -35.55 -14.79
CA PRO A 48 0.98 -35.18 -16.19
C PRO A 48 -0.04 -35.83 -17.15
N ALA A 49 -0.85 -36.79 -16.68
CA ALA A 49 -2.00 -37.32 -17.41
C ALA A 49 -3.28 -36.50 -17.19
N ASP A 50 -3.30 -35.61 -16.19
CA ASP A 50 -4.39 -34.69 -15.87
C ASP A 50 -3.86 -33.26 -15.76
N CYS A 51 -3.86 -32.55 -16.89
CA CYS A 51 -3.45 -31.15 -16.94
C CYS A 51 -4.41 -30.20 -16.21
N GLY A 52 -5.51 -30.69 -15.64
CA GLY A 52 -6.40 -29.96 -14.75
C GLY A 52 -6.03 -30.06 -13.27
N SER A 53 -5.09 -30.93 -12.90
CA SER A 53 -4.78 -31.31 -11.50
C SER A 53 -4.23 -30.17 -10.62
N GLY A 54 -3.87 -29.03 -11.20
CA GLY A 54 -3.34 -27.89 -10.45
C GLY A 54 -1.89 -28.07 -10.01
N SER A 55 -1.37 -27.07 -9.28
CA SER A 55 -0.10 -27.15 -8.55
C SER A 55 -0.04 -26.04 -7.48
N SER A 56 1.10 -25.90 -6.81
CA SER A 56 1.36 -24.89 -5.76
C SER A 56 2.18 -23.71 -6.31
N ILE A 57 1.92 -22.50 -5.80
CA ILE A 57 2.72 -21.29 -6.09
C ILE A 57 4.17 -21.52 -5.66
N THR A 58 4.39 -22.10 -4.48
CA THR A 58 5.73 -22.37 -3.93
C THR A 58 6.56 -23.27 -4.84
N LEU A 59 5.97 -24.31 -5.44
CA LEU A 59 6.68 -25.18 -6.37
C LEU A 59 7.10 -24.43 -7.64
N ALA A 60 6.24 -23.56 -8.17
CA ALA A 60 6.58 -22.72 -9.32
C ALA A 60 7.73 -21.74 -9.00
N LEU A 61 7.71 -21.13 -7.80
CA LEU A 61 8.78 -20.26 -7.32
C LEU A 61 10.10 -21.02 -7.14
N GLU A 62 10.05 -22.25 -6.61
CA GLU A 62 11.23 -23.11 -6.48
C GLU A 62 11.83 -23.51 -7.84
N VAL A 63 11.01 -23.77 -8.86
CA VAL A 63 11.49 -23.98 -10.25
C VAL A 63 12.28 -22.75 -10.73
N LEU A 64 11.71 -21.55 -10.58
CA LEU A 64 12.35 -20.31 -10.98
C LEU A 64 13.66 -20.02 -10.21
N LYS A 65 13.70 -20.38 -8.93
CA LYS A 65 14.88 -20.19 -8.07
C LYS A 65 16.01 -21.16 -8.41
N GLN A 66 15.69 -22.45 -8.48
CA GLN A 66 16.69 -23.50 -8.67
C GLN A 66 17.24 -23.51 -10.10
N TYR A 67 16.35 -23.37 -11.09
CA TYR A 67 16.68 -23.59 -12.50
C TYR A 67 16.41 -22.36 -13.35
N GLY A 68 15.23 -21.76 -13.19
CA GLY A 68 14.68 -20.78 -14.13
C GLY A 68 13.65 -21.42 -15.05
N THR A 69 13.47 -20.85 -16.23
CA THR A 69 12.56 -21.38 -17.25
C THR A 69 13.06 -21.08 -18.66
N MET A 70 12.51 -21.78 -19.65
CA MET A 70 12.65 -21.43 -21.05
C MET A 70 11.76 -20.22 -21.39
N SER A 71 12.04 -19.57 -22.52
CA SER A 71 11.16 -18.53 -23.04
C SER A 71 9.86 -19.11 -23.61
N LEU A 72 8.81 -18.30 -23.70
CA LEU A 72 7.55 -18.65 -24.35
C LEU A 72 7.74 -18.93 -25.85
N ALA A 73 8.79 -18.38 -26.48
CA ALA A 73 9.15 -18.72 -27.86
C ALA A 73 9.71 -20.16 -27.98
N ASP A 74 10.56 -20.57 -27.03
CA ASP A 74 11.27 -21.85 -27.09
C ASP A 74 10.45 -23.01 -26.50
N TYR A 75 9.53 -22.71 -25.59
CA TYR A 75 8.57 -23.66 -25.02
C TYR A 75 7.16 -23.03 -25.01
N PRO A 76 6.45 -23.04 -26.17
CA PRO A 76 5.13 -22.45 -26.29
C PRO A 76 4.10 -23.09 -25.38
N TYR A 77 3.08 -22.33 -25.01
CA TYR A 77 1.96 -22.86 -24.24
C TYR A 77 1.08 -23.76 -25.11
N ASP A 78 0.91 -25.00 -24.69
CA ASP A 78 -0.02 -25.97 -25.26
C ASP A 78 -1.01 -26.36 -24.18
N GLN A 79 -2.29 -26.05 -24.36
CA GLN A 79 -3.32 -26.32 -23.36
C GLN A 79 -3.64 -27.81 -23.21
N ASP A 80 -3.29 -28.64 -24.20
CA ASP A 80 -3.62 -30.06 -24.23
C ASP A 80 -2.43 -30.94 -23.81
N ASN A 81 -1.29 -30.33 -23.47
CA ASN A 81 -0.06 -31.04 -23.10
C ASN A 81 0.61 -30.45 -21.86
N CYS A 82 0.72 -31.28 -20.82
CA CYS A 82 1.45 -30.99 -19.59
C CYS A 82 2.50 -32.07 -19.26
N ALA A 83 3.00 -32.79 -20.28
CA ALA A 83 4.02 -33.79 -20.07
C ALA A 83 5.31 -33.18 -19.51
N TYR A 84 5.96 -33.92 -18.61
CA TYR A 84 7.26 -33.53 -18.06
C TYR A 84 8.26 -33.18 -19.18
N PRO A 85 8.98 -32.05 -19.08
CA PRO A 85 10.02 -31.72 -20.04
C PRO A 85 11.12 -32.80 -20.06
N SER A 86 11.66 -33.06 -21.25
CA SER A 86 12.82 -33.95 -21.42
C SER A 86 14.08 -33.38 -20.77
N ASP A 87 15.08 -34.23 -20.52
CA ASP A 87 16.37 -33.79 -19.95
C ASP A 87 17.03 -32.67 -20.78
N ASP A 88 16.91 -32.71 -22.11
CA ASP A 88 17.42 -31.68 -23.02
C ASP A 88 16.64 -30.36 -22.91
N GLU A 89 15.33 -30.41 -22.62
CA GLU A 89 14.52 -29.23 -22.34
C GLU A 89 14.84 -28.65 -20.96
N LEU A 90 14.96 -29.49 -19.93
CA LEU A 90 15.37 -29.08 -18.59
C LEU A 90 16.73 -28.36 -18.60
N ALA A 91 17.70 -28.88 -19.35
CA ALA A 91 19.02 -28.25 -19.48
C ALA A 91 18.97 -26.85 -20.14
N ARG A 92 17.96 -26.58 -20.98
CA ARG A 92 17.77 -25.28 -21.64
C ARG A 92 17.01 -24.26 -20.78
N GLY A 93 16.29 -24.70 -19.74
CA GLY A 93 15.52 -23.84 -18.84
C GLY A 93 16.35 -23.12 -17.79
N ASN A 94 17.42 -22.43 -18.21
CA ASN A 94 18.39 -21.77 -17.32
C ASN A 94 18.31 -20.24 -17.30
N ASP A 95 17.31 -19.66 -17.97
CA ASP A 95 17.03 -18.21 -18.01
C ASP A 95 15.90 -17.84 -17.02
N PHE A 96 15.62 -16.55 -16.86
CA PHE A 96 14.55 -16.02 -16.00
C PHE A 96 14.63 -16.48 -14.53
N ARG A 97 15.83 -16.78 -14.05
CA ARG A 97 16.06 -17.17 -12.66
C ARG A 97 15.70 -16.05 -11.70
N ILE A 98 15.19 -16.43 -10.53
CA ILE A 98 15.07 -15.54 -9.37
C ILE A 98 16.16 -15.89 -8.36
N GLN A 99 16.57 -14.91 -7.55
CA GLN A 99 17.53 -15.15 -6.47
C GLN A 99 16.85 -15.87 -5.32
N ASP A 100 15.70 -15.38 -4.91
CA ASP A 100 14.86 -15.96 -3.87
C ASP A 100 13.41 -15.50 -4.03
N TYR A 101 12.55 -15.90 -3.11
CA TYR A 101 11.21 -15.35 -2.94
C TYR A 101 10.89 -15.21 -1.45
N GLN A 102 9.95 -14.32 -1.14
CA GLN A 102 9.53 -14.03 0.22
C GLN A 102 8.03 -14.20 0.35
N THR A 103 7.59 -14.76 1.48
CA THR A 103 6.18 -14.75 1.88
C THR A 103 5.82 -13.38 2.42
N VAL A 104 4.72 -12.81 1.93
CA VAL A 104 4.14 -11.56 2.42
C VAL A 104 3.01 -11.91 3.37
N ASP A 105 2.94 -11.26 4.53
CA ASP A 105 1.79 -11.42 5.42
C ASP A 105 0.58 -10.71 4.82
N PHE A 106 -0.24 -11.47 4.09
CA PHE A 106 -1.43 -10.94 3.42
C PHE A 106 -2.50 -10.43 4.40
N THR A 107 -2.42 -10.75 5.69
CA THR A 107 -3.35 -10.20 6.69
C THR A 107 -3.03 -8.75 7.05
N ARG A 108 -1.83 -8.28 6.67
CA ARG A 108 -1.34 -6.92 6.82
C ARG A 108 -1.36 -6.24 5.46
N LEU A 109 -2.45 -5.55 5.15
CA LEU A 109 -2.64 -4.86 3.84
C LEU A 109 -1.46 -3.95 3.51
N ASP A 110 -0.93 -3.28 4.51
CA ASP A 110 0.25 -2.42 4.51
C ASP A 110 1.52 -3.14 3.99
N GLN A 111 1.73 -4.42 4.31
CA GLN A 111 2.86 -5.17 3.73
C GLN A 111 2.64 -5.45 2.23
N VAL A 112 1.41 -5.76 1.83
CA VAL A 112 1.07 -6.02 0.42
C VAL A 112 1.17 -4.74 -0.42
N LYS A 113 0.63 -3.62 0.08
CA LYS A 113 0.79 -2.29 -0.51
C LYS A 113 2.24 -1.81 -0.45
N GLY A 114 2.98 -2.24 0.56
CA GLY A 114 4.43 -2.16 0.72
C GLY A 114 5.13 -2.56 -0.57
N GLU A 115 5.09 -3.86 -0.81
CA GLU A 115 5.70 -4.51 -1.97
C GLU A 115 5.24 -3.93 -3.30
N LEU A 116 3.94 -3.66 -3.47
CA LEU A 116 3.42 -3.09 -4.72
C LEU A 116 3.99 -1.69 -5.01
N ALA A 117 4.19 -0.85 -4.00
CA ALA A 117 4.76 0.48 -4.21
C ALA A 117 6.28 0.42 -4.44
N ASP A 118 6.95 -0.57 -3.88
CA ASP A 118 8.36 -0.88 -4.16
C ASP A 118 8.54 -1.52 -5.56
N GLY A 119 7.46 -1.57 -6.35
CA GLY A 119 7.44 -2.10 -7.71
C GLY A 119 7.34 -3.62 -7.78
N ASN A 120 7.23 -4.31 -6.65
CA ASN A 120 7.17 -5.77 -6.62
C ASN A 120 5.73 -6.24 -6.88
N PRO A 121 5.44 -6.95 -8.00
CA PRO A 121 4.16 -7.62 -8.16
C PRO A 121 3.99 -8.72 -7.09
N VAL A 122 2.82 -8.76 -6.45
CA VAL A 122 2.52 -9.71 -5.37
C VAL A 122 1.70 -10.87 -5.93
N ILE A 123 2.27 -12.07 -5.90
CA ILE A 123 1.66 -13.31 -6.36
C ILE A 123 0.77 -13.84 -5.24
N ILE A 124 -0.52 -14.05 -5.50
CA ILE A 124 -1.46 -14.44 -4.45
C ILE A 124 -2.27 -15.67 -4.84
N ARG A 125 -2.64 -16.48 -3.83
CA ARG A 125 -3.65 -17.52 -3.94
C ARG A 125 -4.97 -16.99 -3.40
N VAL A 126 -5.97 -16.89 -4.28
CA VAL A 126 -7.35 -16.54 -3.92
C VAL A 126 -8.26 -17.76 -4.00
N VAL A 127 -9.37 -17.70 -3.28
CA VAL A 127 -10.46 -18.69 -3.36
C VAL A 127 -11.66 -18.04 -4.03
N PRO A 128 -11.81 -18.15 -5.37
CA PRO A 128 -12.92 -17.54 -6.08
C PRO A 128 -14.25 -18.18 -5.71
N ASP A 129 -15.33 -17.45 -5.95
CA ASP A 129 -16.72 -17.90 -5.85
C ASP A 129 -17.51 -17.50 -7.09
N GLU A 130 -18.82 -17.77 -7.10
CA GLU A 130 -19.71 -17.42 -8.21
C GLU A 130 -19.68 -15.92 -8.56
N THR A 131 -19.36 -15.05 -7.59
CA THR A 131 -19.28 -13.59 -7.84
C THR A 131 -18.04 -13.22 -8.65
N PHE A 132 -16.95 -13.98 -8.53
CA PHE A 132 -15.74 -13.81 -9.33
C PHE A 132 -16.03 -14.06 -10.83
N ASP A 133 -16.85 -15.06 -11.14
CA ASP A 133 -17.23 -15.37 -12.52
C ASP A 133 -18.04 -14.23 -13.17
N THR A 134 -18.74 -13.42 -12.36
CA THR A 134 -19.53 -12.28 -12.87
C THR A 134 -18.67 -11.13 -13.41
N LEU A 135 -17.35 -11.17 -13.20
CA LEU A 135 -16.41 -10.16 -13.70
C LEU A 135 -16.12 -10.30 -15.20
N TRP A 136 -16.46 -11.45 -15.80
CA TRP A 136 -16.09 -11.81 -17.19
C TRP A 136 -16.36 -10.69 -18.21
N ASP A 137 -17.56 -10.12 -18.21
CA ASP A 137 -17.98 -9.06 -19.15
C ASP A 137 -18.13 -7.68 -18.47
N LYS A 138 -17.43 -7.46 -17.35
CA LYS A 138 -17.56 -6.23 -16.55
C LYS A 138 -16.21 -5.54 -16.35
N PRO A 139 -15.73 -4.76 -17.33
CA PRO A 139 -14.52 -3.97 -17.17
C PRO A 139 -14.70 -2.98 -16.02
N LYS A 140 -13.61 -2.71 -15.28
CA LYS A 140 -13.56 -1.81 -14.11
C LYS A 140 -14.45 -2.23 -12.92
N ALA A 141 -15.14 -3.37 -12.96
CA ALA A 141 -15.89 -3.87 -11.82
C ALA A 141 -14.95 -4.30 -10.68
N VAL A 142 -15.41 -4.08 -9.45
CA VAL A 142 -14.72 -4.51 -8.24
C VAL A 142 -15.35 -5.81 -7.75
N TRP A 143 -14.51 -6.80 -7.51
CA TRP A 143 -14.91 -8.05 -6.88
C TRP A 143 -15.20 -7.80 -5.41
N HIS A 144 -16.41 -8.19 -4.99
CA HIS A 144 -16.89 -8.14 -3.62
C HIS A 144 -17.33 -9.53 -3.19
N SER A 145 -16.74 -10.07 -2.13
CA SER A 145 -17.05 -11.42 -1.68
C SER A 145 -16.90 -11.60 -0.15
N PRO A 146 -17.81 -12.36 0.51
CA PRO A 146 -17.76 -12.59 1.96
C PRO A 146 -16.54 -13.44 2.36
N PRO A 147 -16.26 -13.68 3.66
CA PRO A 147 -15.17 -14.56 4.09
C PRO A 147 -15.19 -15.96 3.46
N LEU A 148 -14.00 -16.57 3.39
CA LEU A 148 -13.74 -17.89 2.78
C LEU A 148 -14.82 -18.95 3.11
N PRO A 149 -15.41 -19.61 2.11
CA PRO A 149 -16.09 -20.88 2.29
C PRO A 149 -15.09 -22.01 2.60
N GLU A 150 -15.49 -23.02 3.37
CA GLU A 150 -14.66 -24.22 3.62
C GLU A 150 -14.34 -24.96 2.30
N ASP A 151 -13.08 -25.40 2.16
CA ASP A 151 -12.51 -26.25 1.10
C ASP A 151 -12.96 -25.97 -0.34
N SER A 152 -12.69 -24.77 -0.82
CA SER A 152 -12.93 -24.37 -2.22
C SER A 152 -11.66 -24.33 -3.08
N PHE A 153 -11.83 -24.51 -4.38
CA PHE A 153 -10.75 -24.49 -5.38
C PHE A 153 -9.96 -23.18 -5.28
N GLY A 154 -8.62 -23.29 -5.29
CA GLY A 154 -7.73 -22.13 -5.26
C GLY A 154 -7.34 -21.67 -6.66
N HIS A 155 -7.23 -20.36 -6.86
CA HIS A 155 -6.77 -19.75 -8.09
C HIS A 155 -5.59 -18.82 -7.81
N ALA A 156 -4.57 -18.85 -8.65
CA ALA A 156 -3.41 -17.98 -8.51
C ALA A 156 -3.49 -16.81 -9.50
N ILE A 157 -3.36 -15.60 -8.97
CA ILE A 157 -3.34 -14.33 -9.72
C ILE A 157 -2.22 -13.45 -9.19
N THR A 158 -1.93 -12.33 -9.87
CA THR A 158 -0.86 -11.42 -9.46
C THR A 158 -1.43 -10.03 -9.26
N LEU A 159 -1.22 -9.45 -8.08
CA LEU A 159 -1.49 -8.04 -7.82
C LEU A 159 -0.43 -7.19 -8.52
N VAL A 160 -0.88 -6.13 -9.18
CA VAL A 160 -0.04 -5.24 -10.01
C VAL A 160 -0.18 -3.77 -9.63
N GLY A 161 -0.98 -3.47 -8.61
CA GLY A 161 -1.17 -2.13 -8.09
C GLY A 161 -2.30 -2.07 -7.08
N TYR A 162 -2.44 -0.92 -6.44
CA TYR A 162 -3.52 -0.63 -5.52
C TYR A 162 -4.02 0.80 -5.76
N ASN A 163 -5.24 1.08 -5.31
CA ASN A 163 -5.83 2.40 -5.32
C ASN A 163 -6.38 2.69 -3.93
N GLU A 164 -5.69 3.58 -3.21
CA GLU A 164 -6.05 3.89 -1.82
C GLU A 164 -7.38 4.65 -1.73
N ALA A 165 -7.65 5.61 -2.62
CA ALA A 165 -8.92 6.34 -2.63
C ALA A 165 -10.13 5.42 -2.83
N LYS A 166 -9.97 4.34 -3.61
CA LYS A 166 -11.02 3.34 -3.88
C LYS A 166 -10.91 2.10 -2.99
N GLN A 167 -9.89 2.00 -2.14
CA GLN A 167 -9.59 0.83 -1.31
C GLN A 167 -9.61 -0.50 -2.08
N THR A 168 -8.93 -0.53 -3.25
CA THR A 168 -8.91 -1.71 -4.13
C THR A 168 -7.51 -2.12 -4.55
N PHE A 169 -7.31 -3.43 -4.72
CA PHE A 169 -6.18 -3.97 -5.46
C PHE A 169 -6.54 -4.17 -6.93
N LYS A 170 -5.60 -3.88 -7.83
CA LYS A 170 -5.65 -4.27 -9.24
C LYS A 170 -4.83 -5.54 -9.43
N PHE A 171 -5.36 -6.50 -10.16
CA PHE A 171 -4.70 -7.77 -10.43
C PHE A 171 -4.78 -8.15 -11.90
N ILE A 172 -3.80 -8.91 -12.37
CA ILE A 172 -3.82 -9.57 -13.67
C ILE A 172 -4.28 -11.03 -13.49
N ASN A 173 -5.20 -11.45 -14.35
CA ASN A 173 -5.70 -12.82 -14.42
C ASN A 173 -5.10 -13.55 -15.64
N SER A 174 -5.21 -14.88 -15.67
CA SER A 174 -4.65 -15.74 -16.71
C SER A 174 -5.69 -16.30 -17.69
N TRP A 175 -6.81 -15.59 -17.87
CA TRP A 175 -7.94 -16.01 -18.71
C TRP A 175 -8.04 -15.26 -20.04
N GLY A 176 -6.97 -14.55 -20.41
CA GLY A 176 -6.86 -13.83 -21.68
C GLY A 176 -7.38 -12.39 -21.60
N PRO A 177 -7.13 -11.60 -22.65
CA PRO A 177 -7.43 -10.17 -22.65
C PRO A 177 -8.93 -9.86 -22.74
N ASP A 178 -9.75 -10.80 -23.23
CA ASP A 178 -11.20 -10.63 -23.33
C ASP A 178 -11.89 -10.73 -21.96
N TRP A 179 -11.18 -11.19 -20.93
CA TRP A 179 -11.71 -11.24 -19.57
C TRP A 179 -11.65 -9.86 -18.90
N SER A 180 -12.81 -9.36 -18.48
CA SER A 180 -12.98 -8.11 -17.72
C SER A 180 -12.32 -6.90 -18.42
N ASP A 181 -11.28 -6.32 -17.83
CA ASP A 181 -10.63 -5.10 -18.29
C ASP A 181 -9.27 -5.42 -18.93
N GLY A 182 -9.27 -6.03 -20.13
CA GLY A 182 -8.03 -6.37 -20.83
C GLY A 182 -7.25 -7.51 -20.18
N GLY A 183 -7.91 -8.40 -19.43
CA GLY A 183 -7.30 -9.44 -18.61
C GLY A 183 -7.00 -9.02 -17.17
N TYR A 184 -7.32 -7.77 -16.80
CA TYR A 184 -7.19 -7.26 -15.45
C TYR A 184 -8.52 -7.21 -14.72
N GLY A 185 -8.46 -7.32 -13.40
CA GLY A 185 -9.59 -7.18 -12.50
C GLY A 185 -9.25 -6.35 -11.28
N ARG A 186 -10.26 -6.06 -10.47
CA ARG A 186 -10.10 -5.37 -9.18
C ARG A 186 -10.82 -6.13 -8.08
N MET A 187 -10.30 -6.04 -6.87
CA MET A 187 -10.98 -6.50 -5.66
C MET A 187 -10.83 -5.46 -4.56
N ASP A 188 -11.84 -5.29 -3.73
CA ASP A 188 -11.70 -4.44 -2.55
C ASP A 188 -10.78 -5.10 -1.50
N TYR A 189 -10.23 -4.29 -0.61
CA TYR A 189 -9.32 -4.79 0.43
C TYR A 189 -9.99 -5.82 1.36
N GLN A 190 -11.29 -5.69 1.62
CA GLN A 190 -12.00 -6.65 2.45
C GLN A 190 -12.13 -8.02 1.76
N THR A 191 -12.41 -8.05 0.46
CA THR A 191 -12.45 -9.26 -0.37
C THR A 191 -11.07 -9.89 -0.43
N PHE A 192 -10.03 -9.08 -0.57
CA PHE A 192 -8.66 -9.57 -0.50
C PHE A 192 -8.38 -10.29 0.83
N LEU A 193 -8.69 -9.68 1.97
CA LEU A 193 -8.54 -10.30 3.29
C LEU A 193 -9.44 -11.54 3.46
N ASN A 194 -10.64 -11.49 2.88
CA ASN A 194 -11.62 -12.56 2.94
C ASN A 194 -11.31 -13.74 2.03
N ARG A 195 -10.49 -13.56 0.98
CA ARG A 195 -10.35 -14.55 -0.11
C ARG A 195 -8.93 -14.96 -0.40
N THR A 196 -7.95 -14.22 0.09
CA THR A 196 -6.54 -14.58 -0.06
C THR A 196 -6.11 -15.56 1.02
N THR A 197 -5.25 -16.49 0.65
CA THR A 197 -4.73 -17.53 1.55
C THR A 197 -3.22 -17.60 1.56
N GLU A 198 -2.57 -17.06 0.53
CA GLU A 198 -1.11 -17.02 0.39
C GLU A 198 -0.72 -15.78 -0.42
N ALA A 199 0.41 -15.17 -0.10
CA ALA A 199 1.00 -14.07 -0.85
C ALA A 199 2.52 -14.16 -0.89
N PHE A 200 3.12 -13.86 -2.04
CA PHE A 200 4.55 -13.96 -2.27
C PHE A 200 5.07 -12.86 -3.19
N VAL A 201 6.33 -12.48 -3.00
CA VAL A 201 7.10 -11.64 -3.93
C VAL A 201 8.39 -12.35 -4.33
N MET A 202 8.89 -12.05 -5.53
CA MET A 202 10.18 -12.55 -6.00
C MET A 202 11.29 -11.56 -5.62
N LYS A 203 12.48 -12.08 -5.31
CA LYS A 203 13.69 -11.27 -5.16
C LYS A 203 14.65 -11.58 -6.32
N LEU A 204 15.08 -10.53 -6.99
CA LEU A 204 15.90 -10.61 -8.22
C LEU A 204 17.36 -10.26 -7.91
N PRO A 205 18.34 -10.91 -8.56
CA PRO A 205 19.76 -10.61 -8.34
C PRO A 205 20.15 -9.18 -8.71
N ALA A 206 19.38 -8.56 -9.61
CA ALA A 206 19.66 -7.24 -10.18
C ALA A 206 19.04 -6.08 -9.36
N GLY A 207 18.40 -6.37 -8.22
CA GLY A 207 17.76 -5.37 -7.36
C GLY A 207 16.24 -5.27 -7.58
N GLU A 208 15.62 -4.30 -6.93
CA GLU A 208 14.17 -4.06 -6.98
C GLU A 208 13.78 -3.16 -8.18
N PRO A 209 12.55 -3.30 -8.71
CA PRO A 209 12.06 -2.49 -9.81
C PRO A 209 11.89 -1.03 -9.38
N THR A 210 12.31 -0.07 -10.20
CA THR A 210 11.94 1.33 -9.98
C THR A 210 10.58 1.58 -10.63
N VAL A 211 9.56 2.00 -9.87
CA VAL A 211 8.27 2.42 -10.43
C VAL A 211 8.40 3.81 -11.04
N PRO A 212 8.29 4.00 -12.36
CA PRO A 212 8.31 5.33 -12.94
C PRO A 212 6.97 6.03 -12.63
N VAL A 213 7.01 7.16 -11.95
CA VAL A 213 5.82 7.99 -11.63
C VAL A 213 5.01 8.37 -12.88
N ALA A 214 5.65 8.40 -14.05
CA ALA A 214 5.04 8.75 -15.33
C ALA A 214 4.09 7.68 -15.92
N ASP A 215 4.13 6.44 -15.42
CA ASP A 215 3.31 5.32 -15.92
C ASP A 215 2.06 5.04 -15.05
N LEU A 216 1.77 5.92 -14.09
CA LEU A 216 0.51 5.87 -13.33
C LEU A 216 -0.65 6.28 -14.25
N ASP A 217 -1.65 5.41 -14.39
CA ASP A 217 -2.85 5.68 -15.19
C ASP A 217 -3.56 6.95 -14.67
N PRO A 218 -3.67 8.02 -15.46
CA PRO A 218 -4.32 9.26 -15.05
C PRO A 218 -5.81 9.09 -14.71
N GLU A 219 -6.48 8.05 -15.23
CA GLU A 219 -7.87 7.72 -14.84
C GLU A 219 -7.95 7.01 -13.48
N GLU A 220 -6.83 6.48 -12.97
CA GLU A 220 -6.73 5.87 -11.64
C GLU A 220 -6.20 6.81 -10.57
N ALA A 221 -5.60 7.94 -10.95
CA ALA A 221 -5.32 9.03 -10.03
C ALA A 221 -6.64 9.52 -9.38
N PRO A 222 -6.63 9.85 -8.08
CA PRO A 222 -7.82 10.43 -7.45
C PRO A 222 -8.26 11.65 -8.26
N SER A 223 -9.55 11.70 -8.61
CA SER A 223 -10.14 12.91 -9.18
C SER A 223 -9.90 14.06 -8.20
N PRO A 224 -9.65 15.30 -8.66
CA PRO A 224 -9.73 16.46 -7.79
C PRO A 224 -11.05 16.39 -7.03
N GLU A 225 -10.95 16.49 -5.70
CA GLU A 225 -12.10 16.36 -4.80
C GLU A 225 -13.17 17.39 -5.21
N GLU A 226 -14.35 16.90 -5.61
CA GLU A 226 -15.45 17.78 -5.97
C GLU A 226 -15.95 18.52 -4.72
N ALA A 227 -16.27 19.80 -4.89
CA ALA A 227 -16.77 20.63 -3.80
C ALA A 227 -18.07 20.03 -3.21
N ILE A 228 -18.06 19.80 -1.90
CA ILE A 228 -19.20 19.30 -1.14
C ILE A 228 -20.40 20.23 -1.33
N VAL A 229 -21.46 19.71 -1.94
CA VAL A 229 -22.77 20.37 -1.99
C VAL A 229 -23.52 20.00 -0.70
N PRO A 230 -24.01 20.97 0.09
CA PRO A 230 -24.78 20.66 1.29
C PRO A 230 -26.08 19.94 0.94
N GLU A 231 -26.25 18.69 1.38
CA GLU A 231 -27.54 17.99 1.31
C GLU A 231 -28.48 18.43 2.46
N GLU A 232 -29.78 18.52 2.15
CA GLU A 232 -30.83 18.85 3.12
C GLU A 232 -31.05 17.70 4.13
N PRO A 233 -31.48 18.00 5.38
CA PRO A 233 -31.54 17.01 6.44
C PRO A 233 -32.66 15.98 6.21
N VAL A 234 -32.31 14.70 6.14
CA VAL A 234 -33.26 13.58 6.23
C VAL A 234 -33.53 13.27 7.71
N GLN A 235 -34.81 13.10 8.06
CA GLN A 235 -35.22 12.77 9.44
C GLN A 235 -34.83 11.33 9.82
N PRO A 236 -34.28 11.08 11.01
CA PRO A 236 -33.89 9.76 11.44
C PRO A 236 -35.10 8.91 11.89
N ALA A 237 -35.07 7.62 11.56
CA ALA A 237 -35.94 6.60 12.11
C ALA A 237 -35.44 6.13 13.50
N ASP A 238 -36.37 5.73 14.37
CA ASP A 238 -36.09 5.30 15.75
C ASP A 238 -35.10 4.12 15.82
N PRO A 239 -34.08 4.17 16.71
CA PRO A 239 -33.13 3.07 16.88
C PRO A 239 -33.67 2.00 17.84
N ALA A 240 -33.50 0.74 17.44
CA ALA A 240 -33.58 -0.43 18.29
C ALA A 240 -32.36 -0.50 19.24
N PRO A 241 -32.46 -1.19 20.40
CA PRO A 241 -31.37 -1.17 21.39
C PRO A 241 -30.16 -1.98 20.90
N ARG A 242 -28.97 -1.40 20.99
CA ARG A 242 -27.69 -2.07 20.66
C ARG A 242 -26.88 -2.34 21.94
N GLU A 243 -26.26 -3.52 21.98
CA GLU A 243 -25.27 -3.94 22.96
C GLU A 243 -23.92 -3.20 22.74
N ALA A 244 -23.03 -3.30 23.73
CA ALA A 244 -21.79 -2.52 23.89
C ALA A 244 -20.96 -2.32 22.60
N ILE A 245 -20.52 -1.08 22.40
CA ILE A 245 -19.72 -0.61 21.26
C ILE A 245 -18.34 -1.29 21.29
N ASP A 246 -18.07 -2.16 20.31
CA ASP A 246 -16.78 -2.80 20.10
C ASP A 246 -16.00 -2.07 19.00
N LEU A 247 -15.05 -1.22 19.41
CA LEU A 247 -14.17 -0.47 18.50
C LEU A 247 -12.86 -1.23 18.18
N ASN A 248 -12.70 -2.47 18.63
CA ASN A 248 -11.44 -3.22 18.49
C ASN A 248 -11.14 -3.70 17.06
N GLY A 249 -12.03 -3.48 16.10
CA GLY A 249 -11.86 -3.87 14.69
C GLY A 249 -11.20 -2.82 13.80
N LEU A 250 -10.95 -1.60 14.29
CA LEU A 250 -10.40 -0.51 13.49
C LEU A 250 -8.88 -0.66 13.35
N GLN A 251 -8.37 -0.68 12.10
CA GLN A 251 -6.96 -1.02 11.82
C GLN A 251 -5.98 0.07 12.25
N CYS A 252 -6.38 1.35 12.20
CA CYS A 252 -5.60 2.45 12.73
C CYS A 252 -6.56 3.53 13.28
N ALA A 253 -6.84 3.45 14.57
CA ALA A 253 -7.73 4.36 15.25
C ALA A 253 -7.43 4.42 16.74
N LYS A 254 -7.71 5.58 17.33
CA LYS A 254 -7.77 5.74 18.77
C LYS A 254 -8.90 6.69 19.09
N VAL A 255 -9.92 6.20 19.81
CA VAL A 255 -11.06 7.00 20.24
C VAL A 255 -11.21 6.83 21.75
N GLN A 256 -11.26 7.94 22.47
CA GLN A 256 -11.41 7.98 23.91
C GLN A 256 -12.54 8.91 24.31
N ILE A 257 -13.32 8.52 25.31
CA ILE A 257 -14.37 9.38 25.86
C ILE A 257 -13.80 10.10 27.08
N SER A 258 -13.66 11.41 26.95
CA SER A 258 -13.26 12.33 28.01
C SER A 258 -14.48 13.06 28.60
N THR A 259 -14.32 13.68 29.77
CA THR A 259 -15.35 14.56 30.35
C THR A 259 -14.79 15.98 30.44
N ARG A 260 -15.28 16.90 29.61
CA ARG A 260 -14.92 18.32 29.63
C ARG A 260 -15.99 19.09 30.43
N GLY A 261 -15.74 19.30 31.71
CA GLY A 261 -16.72 19.92 32.63
C GLY A 261 -17.87 18.95 32.97
N SER A 262 -19.08 19.23 32.49
CA SER A 262 -20.25 18.33 32.62
C SER A 262 -20.62 17.61 31.33
N ARG A 263 -19.88 17.83 30.24
CA ARG A 263 -20.14 17.22 28.93
C ARG A 263 -19.20 16.04 28.69
N LYS A 264 -19.74 14.93 28.19
CA LYS A 264 -18.95 13.82 27.64
C LYS A 264 -18.54 14.15 26.22
N VAL A 265 -17.26 14.01 25.91
CA VAL A 265 -16.71 14.29 24.58
C VAL A 265 -15.93 13.07 24.14
N ALA A 266 -16.24 12.52 22.98
CA ALA A 266 -15.39 11.52 22.34
C ALA A 266 -14.31 12.24 21.52
N GLU A 267 -13.05 11.91 21.76
CA GLU A 267 -11.89 12.56 21.15
C GLU A 267 -10.98 11.49 20.56
N GLY A 268 -10.40 11.76 19.40
CA GLY A 268 -9.52 10.78 18.79
C GLY A 268 -9.30 10.95 17.29
N PHE A 269 -8.90 9.86 16.67
CA PHE A 269 -8.71 9.77 15.23
C PHE A 269 -9.03 8.36 14.69
N VAL A 270 -9.32 8.31 13.39
CA VAL A 270 -9.55 7.09 12.60
C VAL A 270 -8.90 7.23 11.23
N SER A 271 -8.52 6.10 10.63
CA SER A 271 -7.79 6.06 9.36
C SER A 271 -8.63 6.28 8.11
N THR A 272 -9.94 6.03 8.16
CA THR A 272 -10.79 6.12 6.96
C THR A 272 -12.07 6.91 7.23
N PRO A 273 -12.65 7.55 6.18
CA PRO A 273 -13.96 8.21 6.31
C PRO A 273 -15.06 7.23 6.77
N ALA A 274 -15.01 5.98 6.31
CA ALA A 274 -15.98 4.95 6.71
C ALA A 274 -15.89 4.61 8.21
N ASP A 275 -14.68 4.56 8.76
CA ASP A 275 -14.47 4.38 10.20
C ASP A 275 -14.97 5.62 10.97
N LEU A 276 -14.80 6.82 10.42
CA LEU A 276 -15.29 8.06 11.04
C LEU A 276 -16.81 8.10 11.11
N ASP A 277 -17.47 7.72 10.01
CA ASP A 277 -18.92 7.60 9.96
C ASP A 277 -19.43 6.56 10.96
N THR A 278 -18.76 5.41 11.03
CA THR A 278 -19.10 4.31 11.96
C THR A 278 -18.96 4.76 13.41
N VAL A 279 -17.82 5.36 13.78
CA VAL A 279 -17.57 5.86 15.14
C VAL A 279 -18.56 6.96 15.51
N THR A 280 -18.84 7.88 14.58
CA THR A 280 -19.79 8.99 14.81
C THR A 280 -21.20 8.46 15.05
N ALA A 281 -21.64 7.48 14.25
CA ALA A 281 -22.96 6.87 14.38
C ALA A 281 -23.10 6.07 15.69
N GLU A 282 -22.09 5.30 16.08
CA GLU A 282 -22.11 4.50 17.31
C GLU A 282 -22.06 5.37 18.58
N LEU A 283 -21.37 6.51 18.54
CA LEU A 283 -21.28 7.44 19.67
C LEU A 283 -22.46 8.43 19.74
N GLN A 284 -23.33 8.44 18.73
CA GLN A 284 -24.47 9.33 18.68
C GLN A 284 -25.45 9.06 19.84
N GLY A 285 -25.56 10.03 20.75
CA GLY A 285 -26.43 9.94 21.93
C GLY A 285 -25.75 9.37 23.19
N GLU A 286 -24.53 8.81 23.06
CA GLU A 286 -23.71 8.36 24.19
C GLU A 286 -22.79 9.47 24.75
N VAL A 287 -22.41 10.41 23.87
CA VAL A 287 -21.61 11.60 24.19
C VAL A 287 -22.31 12.88 23.74
N ASP A 288 -21.97 14.00 24.38
CA ASP A 288 -22.50 15.32 24.04
C ASP A 288 -21.80 15.95 22.82
N GLU A 289 -20.66 15.39 22.39
CA GLU A 289 -19.83 15.87 21.30
C GLU A 289 -18.89 14.76 20.80
N VAL A 290 -18.73 14.67 19.47
CA VAL A 290 -17.78 13.76 18.80
C VAL A 290 -16.73 14.64 18.11
N ASP A 291 -15.52 14.66 18.65
CA ASP A 291 -14.31 15.35 18.17
C ASP A 291 -13.28 14.28 17.73
N VAL A 292 -13.70 13.42 16.80
CA VAL A 292 -12.87 12.39 16.18
C VAL A 292 -12.46 12.89 14.80
N LYS A 293 -11.16 12.86 14.50
CA LYS A 293 -10.60 13.37 13.25
C LYS A 293 -10.26 12.25 12.27
N LEU A 294 -10.37 12.55 10.98
CA LEU A 294 -9.75 11.71 9.96
C LEU A 294 -8.23 11.93 10.02
N ALA A 295 -7.48 10.85 10.16
CA ALA A 295 -6.03 10.84 10.05
C ALA A 295 -5.68 9.67 9.14
N PRO A 296 -5.52 9.86 7.82
CA PRO A 296 -5.11 8.77 6.95
C PRO A 296 -3.69 8.31 7.29
N TRP A 297 -3.20 7.27 6.62
CA TRP A 297 -1.77 6.99 6.62
C TRP A 297 -1.06 8.08 5.79
N PRO A 298 0.11 8.60 6.22
CA PRO A 298 0.93 8.19 7.37
C PRO A 298 0.55 8.81 8.73
N GLN A 299 -0.37 9.78 8.77
CA GLN A 299 -0.69 10.55 9.98
C GLN A 299 -1.15 9.66 11.15
N CYS A 300 -1.98 8.66 10.87
CA CYS A 300 -2.46 7.75 11.90
C CYS A 300 -1.34 6.92 12.55
N GLU A 301 -0.37 6.46 11.77
CA GLU A 301 0.75 5.68 12.29
C GLU A 301 1.64 6.56 13.17
N ALA A 302 1.91 7.81 12.75
CA ALA A 302 2.64 8.76 13.57
C ALA A 302 1.91 9.08 14.88
N LEU A 303 0.59 9.26 14.84
CA LEU A 303 -0.23 9.52 16.04
C LEU A 303 -0.26 8.33 17.01
N LEU A 304 -0.36 7.09 16.51
CA LEU A 304 -0.29 5.89 17.34
C LEU A 304 1.12 5.68 17.91
N THR A 305 2.15 5.85 17.09
CA THR A 305 3.56 5.67 17.48
C THR A 305 3.96 6.64 18.58
N LEU A 306 3.51 7.90 18.48
CA LEU A 306 3.86 8.97 19.41
C LEU A 306 2.80 9.22 20.48
N ASP A 307 1.81 8.33 20.61
CA ASP A 307 0.65 8.53 21.49
C ASP A 307 1.03 8.86 22.93
N ALA A 308 2.03 8.17 23.47
CA ALA A 308 2.53 8.41 24.82
C ALA A 308 3.22 9.78 24.95
N GLN A 309 3.98 10.18 23.93
CA GLN A 309 4.74 11.44 23.91
C GLN A 309 3.83 12.65 23.67
N LEU A 310 2.80 12.51 22.84
CA LEU A 310 1.80 13.54 22.59
C LEU A 310 0.96 13.86 23.84
N ALA A 311 0.89 12.94 24.81
CA ALA A 311 0.25 13.16 26.10
C ALA A 311 1.14 13.89 27.12
N GLU A 312 2.41 14.17 26.81
CA GLU A 312 3.31 14.90 27.68
C GLU A 312 3.01 16.41 27.67
N THR A 313 3.47 17.11 28.72
CA THR A 313 3.20 18.56 28.89
C THR A 313 4.33 19.46 28.37
N ASP A 314 5.52 18.89 28.16
CA ASP A 314 6.72 19.59 27.71
C ASP A 314 7.07 19.15 26.28
N VAL A 315 6.18 19.50 25.35
CA VAL A 315 6.30 19.21 23.92
C VAL A 315 6.72 20.46 23.15
N PRO A 316 7.42 20.31 21.99
CA PRO A 316 7.72 21.43 21.11
C PRO A 316 6.44 22.16 20.69
N LYS A 317 6.49 23.49 20.60
CA LYS A 317 5.36 24.28 20.11
C LYS A 317 5.58 24.64 18.66
N ILE A 318 4.50 24.64 17.90
CA ILE A 318 4.52 24.84 16.47
C ILE A 318 3.53 25.95 16.12
N GLU A 319 3.99 26.91 15.34
CA GLU A 319 3.14 27.90 14.69
C GLU A 319 3.38 27.84 13.18
N VAL A 320 2.31 27.71 12.41
CA VAL A 320 2.35 27.78 10.94
C VAL A 320 1.61 29.03 10.49
N THR A 321 2.24 29.84 9.64
CA THR A 321 1.60 31.06 9.14
C THR A 321 0.63 30.75 8.02
N GLY A 322 -0.66 31.01 8.25
CA GLY A 322 -1.73 30.84 7.25
C GLY A 322 -2.39 29.47 7.36
N THR A 323 -3.70 29.46 7.60
CA THR A 323 -4.51 28.23 7.76
C THR A 323 -5.44 27.97 6.57
N GLU A 324 -5.45 28.86 5.58
CA GLU A 324 -6.24 28.77 4.34
C GLU A 324 -5.36 29.19 3.15
N LEU A 325 -4.27 28.45 2.93
CA LEU A 325 -3.28 28.78 1.91
C LEU A 325 -3.79 28.35 0.52
N LYS A 326 -3.47 29.15 -0.49
CA LYS A 326 -3.76 28.88 -1.91
C LYS A 326 -2.46 28.68 -2.68
N THR A 327 -2.57 28.11 -3.87
CA THR A 327 -1.43 27.98 -4.79
C THR A 327 -0.69 29.31 -4.96
N GLY A 328 0.63 29.27 -4.76
CA GLY A 328 1.50 30.45 -4.84
C GLY A 328 1.56 31.29 -3.57
N ASP A 329 0.73 31.00 -2.56
CA ASP A 329 0.90 31.59 -1.23
C ASP A 329 2.17 31.04 -0.57
N THR A 330 2.72 31.84 0.34
CA THR A 330 3.95 31.50 1.03
C THR A 330 3.65 31.32 2.49
N PHE A 331 4.25 30.31 3.10
CA PHE A 331 4.05 30.02 4.51
C PHE A 331 5.38 29.76 5.20
N GLY A 332 5.43 30.06 6.49
CA GLY A 332 6.54 29.77 7.35
C GLY A 332 6.10 28.88 8.51
N ILE A 333 7.07 28.13 9.02
CA ILE A 333 6.94 27.27 10.18
C ILE A 333 7.86 27.85 11.26
N THR A 334 7.29 28.10 12.44
CA THR A 334 8.05 28.45 13.64
C THR A 334 7.95 27.30 14.63
N VAL A 335 9.09 26.87 15.16
CA VAL A 335 9.21 25.82 16.18
C VAL A 335 9.88 26.41 17.41
N ASP A 336 9.21 26.34 18.56
CA ASP A 336 9.81 26.65 19.85
C ASP A 336 10.29 25.37 20.53
N THR A 337 11.56 25.37 20.96
CA THR A 337 12.16 24.26 21.69
C THR A 337 11.65 24.17 23.14
N PRO A 338 11.66 22.96 23.74
CA PRO A 338 11.23 22.76 25.13
C PRO A 338 12.17 23.44 26.15
N ASP A 339 11.96 23.18 27.44
CA ASP A 339 12.73 23.79 28.54
C ASP A 339 14.16 23.23 28.75
N PHE A 340 14.62 22.38 27.83
CA PHE A 340 15.94 21.75 27.86
C PHE A 340 16.62 21.79 26.49
N ASP A 341 17.96 21.75 26.51
CA ASP A 341 18.76 21.65 25.29
C ASP A 341 18.49 20.30 24.60
N SER A 342 18.05 20.33 23.34
CA SER A 342 17.48 19.15 22.68
C SER A 342 17.96 19.00 21.23
N TYR A 343 18.01 17.75 20.76
CA TYR A 343 18.04 17.45 19.34
C TYR A 343 16.61 17.61 18.81
N VAL A 344 16.40 18.66 18.03
CA VAL A 344 15.10 18.98 17.42
C VAL A 344 15.10 18.44 16.00
N HIS A 345 14.21 17.50 15.71
CA HIS A 345 13.95 16.98 14.38
C HIS A 345 12.65 17.60 13.87
N VAL A 346 12.68 18.10 12.64
CA VAL A 346 11.52 18.73 11.99
C VAL A 346 11.39 18.08 10.62
N ALA A 347 10.28 17.40 10.38
CA ALA A 347 10.00 16.72 9.13
C ALA A 347 8.63 17.14 8.60
N TYR A 348 8.59 17.54 7.33
CA TYR A 348 7.36 17.92 6.63
C TYR A 348 6.98 16.84 5.64
N VAL A 349 5.88 16.13 5.92
CA VAL A 349 5.32 15.09 5.08
C VAL A 349 4.29 15.72 4.15
N GLN A 350 4.58 15.67 2.86
CA GLN A 350 3.80 16.28 1.79
C GLN A 350 2.69 15.35 1.31
N ALA A 351 1.71 15.90 0.59
CA ALA A 351 0.55 15.15 0.11
C ALA A 351 0.88 14.06 -0.93
N ASP A 352 2.07 14.08 -1.53
CA ASP A 352 2.58 13.04 -2.44
C ASP A 352 3.38 11.94 -1.73
N GLY A 353 3.52 12.02 -0.41
CA GLY A 353 4.29 11.08 0.41
C GLY A 353 5.79 11.38 0.48
N THR A 354 6.22 12.52 -0.07
CA THR A 354 7.59 13.02 0.13
C THR A 354 7.74 13.57 1.55
N VAL A 355 8.81 13.20 2.24
CA VAL A 355 9.21 13.80 3.52
C VAL A 355 10.41 14.70 3.29
N VAL A 356 10.24 15.97 3.65
CA VAL A 356 11.31 16.96 3.67
C VAL A 356 11.76 17.15 5.11
N ASN A 357 12.96 16.66 5.42
CA ASN A 357 13.60 16.93 6.70
C ASN A 357 14.13 18.38 6.68
N LEU A 358 13.60 19.22 7.57
CA LEU A 358 13.93 20.64 7.67
C LEU A 358 15.08 20.90 8.66
N GLN A 359 15.32 19.97 9.60
CA GLN A 359 16.35 20.10 10.64
C GLN A 359 17.05 18.75 10.88
N GLN A 360 18.35 18.80 11.24
CA GLN A 360 19.24 17.63 11.43
C GLN A 360 19.55 16.85 10.13
N VAL A 361 19.66 17.56 9.00
CA VAL A 361 19.88 16.98 7.66
C VAL A 361 21.33 16.67 7.29
N ASP A 362 22.29 17.13 8.09
CA ASP A 362 23.70 16.81 7.87
C ASP A 362 24.47 16.66 9.20
N ALA A 363 25.66 16.08 9.10
CA ALA A 363 26.47 15.68 10.26
C ALA A 363 27.09 16.87 11.00
N ASP A 364 27.27 18.00 10.32
CA ASP A 364 27.80 19.23 10.93
C ASP A 364 26.71 19.95 11.73
N HIS A 365 25.44 19.74 11.38
CA HIS A 365 24.28 20.29 12.06
C HIS A 365 23.59 19.32 13.02
N LEU A 366 24.04 18.05 13.12
CA LEU A 366 23.57 17.07 14.11
C LEU A 366 23.97 17.48 15.54
N SER A 367 23.22 18.42 16.10
CA SER A 367 23.58 19.11 17.33
C SER A 367 22.36 19.54 18.13
N THR A 368 22.58 19.78 19.41
CA THR A 368 21.55 20.28 20.31
C THR A 368 21.26 21.75 20.06
N ILE A 369 19.97 22.10 20.07
CA ILE A 369 19.47 23.48 20.09
C ILE A 369 19.15 23.84 21.54
N ALA A 370 19.47 25.07 21.94
CA ALA A 370 19.27 25.51 23.32
C ALA A 370 17.79 25.53 23.72
N ALA A 371 17.51 25.32 25.00
CA ALA A 371 16.17 25.48 25.58
C ALA A 371 15.52 26.83 25.23
N HIS A 372 14.20 26.85 25.04
CA HIS A 372 13.41 28.06 24.74
C HIS A 372 13.92 28.87 23.54
N SER A 373 14.44 28.20 22.53
CA SER A 373 14.88 28.80 21.27
C SER A 373 13.76 28.73 20.24
N GLU A 374 13.72 29.73 19.36
CA GLU A 374 12.79 29.81 18.24
C GLU A 374 13.54 29.45 16.94
N ILE A 375 13.01 28.51 16.16
CA ILE A 375 13.55 28.06 14.88
C ILE A 375 12.52 28.38 13.79
N LYS A 376 12.96 28.96 12.68
CA LYS A 376 12.09 29.41 11.58
C LYS A 376 12.47 28.78 10.26
N PHE A 377 11.46 28.35 9.51
CA PHE A 377 11.58 27.77 8.18
C PHE A 377 10.58 28.43 7.22
N GLY A 378 10.93 28.52 5.93
CA GLY A 378 9.99 28.87 4.86
C GLY A 378 9.61 30.34 4.70
N ASP A 379 10.02 31.22 5.62
CA ASP A 379 9.66 32.64 5.59
C ASP A 379 10.40 33.46 4.52
N GLY A 380 11.46 32.93 3.92
CA GLY A 380 12.31 33.65 2.96
C GLY A 380 13.07 34.84 3.56
N GLU A 381 13.10 34.97 4.88
CA GLU A 381 13.76 36.07 5.58
C GLU A 381 15.19 35.67 5.99
N GLN A 382 16.07 36.68 6.12
CA GLN A 382 17.45 36.49 6.59
C GLN A 382 18.26 35.44 5.81
N GLY A 383 17.90 35.21 4.54
CA GLY A 383 18.56 34.23 3.66
C GLY A 383 18.06 32.80 3.81
N ARG A 384 16.99 32.56 4.58
CA ARG A 384 16.32 31.25 4.69
C ARG A 384 15.55 30.92 3.41
N ASP A 385 15.28 29.63 3.24
CA ASP A 385 14.42 29.13 2.17
C ASP A 385 13.01 29.70 2.29
N LYS A 386 12.38 29.84 1.12
CA LYS A 386 11.02 30.35 0.99
C LYS A 386 10.12 29.21 0.55
N PHE A 387 9.12 28.87 1.36
CA PHE A 387 8.14 27.83 1.00
C PHE A 387 6.98 28.46 0.24
N GLU A 388 6.58 27.79 -0.83
CA GLU A 388 5.48 28.20 -1.70
C GLU A 388 4.52 27.02 -1.82
N VAL A 389 3.23 27.29 -1.65
CA VAL A 389 2.19 26.26 -1.76
C VAL A 389 2.02 25.88 -3.22
N SER A 390 2.30 24.61 -3.53
CA SER A 390 2.14 24.02 -4.85
C SER A 390 1.50 22.65 -4.75
N GLY A 391 0.92 22.17 -5.86
CA GLY A 391 0.37 20.82 -5.91
C GLY A 391 1.46 19.73 -5.85
N PRO A 392 1.08 18.47 -5.56
CA PRO A 392 -0.30 18.03 -5.28
C PRO A 392 -0.82 18.53 -3.92
N TYR A 393 -2.14 18.72 -3.83
CA TYR A 393 -2.80 19.17 -2.61
C TYR A 393 -3.42 17.97 -1.90
N GLY A 394 -3.40 17.99 -0.57
CA GLY A 394 -3.99 16.95 0.28
C GLY A 394 -3.65 17.21 1.73
N ASP A 395 -3.91 16.21 2.57
CA ASP A 395 -3.54 16.26 3.97
C ASP A 395 -2.02 16.12 4.11
N GLU A 396 -1.40 17.17 4.65
CA GLU A 396 0.03 17.21 4.93
C GLU A 396 0.27 17.16 6.43
N MET A 397 1.45 16.69 6.84
CA MET A 397 1.79 16.55 8.25
C MET A 397 3.13 17.18 8.56
N LEU A 398 3.16 18.00 9.60
CA LEU A 398 4.40 18.48 10.18
C LEU A 398 4.70 17.69 11.46
N LEU A 399 5.82 16.97 11.47
CA LEU A 399 6.29 16.22 12.62
C LEU A 399 7.49 16.92 13.27
N VAL A 400 7.36 17.23 14.56
CA VAL A 400 8.43 17.86 15.35
C VAL A 400 8.70 17.02 16.59
N ILE A 401 9.93 16.51 16.69
CA ILE A 401 10.37 15.68 17.82
C ILE A 401 11.57 16.33 18.49
N SER A 402 11.49 16.55 19.80
CA SER A 402 12.63 16.96 20.62
C SER A 402 13.10 15.81 21.50
N SER A 403 14.41 15.59 21.55
CA SER A 403 15.02 14.49 22.31
C SER A 403 16.30 14.93 23.02
N ARG A 404 16.64 14.26 24.14
CA ARG A 404 17.86 14.56 24.92
C ARG A 404 19.13 13.91 24.35
N ALA A 405 18.96 12.94 23.46
CA ALA A 405 20.02 12.22 22.77
C ALA A 405 19.61 12.08 21.30
N PRO A 406 20.56 11.95 20.36
CA PRO A 406 20.24 11.77 18.95
C PRO A 406 19.25 10.61 18.75
N LEU A 407 18.16 10.85 18.00
CA LEU A 407 17.20 9.79 17.64
C LEU A 407 17.78 8.83 16.61
N PHE A 408 18.66 9.33 15.74
CA PHE A 408 19.26 8.59 14.65
C PHE A 408 20.79 8.60 14.79
N GLU A 409 21.43 7.49 14.42
CA GLU A 409 22.89 7.36 14.44
C GLU A 409 23.55 8.23 13.37
N GLU A 410 22.85 8.46 12.26
CA GLU A 410 23.26 9.32 11.16
C GLU A 410 22.19 10.40 10.87
N PRO A 411 22.57 11.57 10.36
CA PRO A 411 21.62 12.59 9.89
C PRO A 411 20.68 12.01 8.84
N ARG A 412 19.42 12.44 8.88
CA ARG A 412 18.45 12.04 7.85
C ARG A 412 18.73 12.78 6.55
N PRO A 413 18.53 12.16 5.38
CA PRO A 413 18.63 12.88 4.11
C PRO A 413 17.64 14.05 4.08
N GLN A 414 17.97 15.12 3.35
CA GLN A 414 17.09 16.29 3.23
C GLN A 414 15.70 15.93 2.69
N THR A 415 15.62 14.91 1.83
CA THR A 415 14.38 14.40 1.27
C THR A 415 14.41 12.89 1.24
N GLU A 416 13.30 12.26 1.63
CA GLU A 416 13.06 10.82 1.62
C GLU A 416 11.56 10.53 1.47
N THR A 417 11.16 9.27 1.40
CA THR A 417 9.74 8.90 1.39
C THR A 417 9.18 8.75 2.80
N GLU A 418 7.87 8.92 2.96
CA GLU A 418 7.20 8.74 4.25
C GLU A 418 7.32 7.32 4.80
N ARG A 419 7.60 6.33 3.94
CA ARG A 419 7.88 4.94 4.29
C ARG A 419 9.31 4.68 4.76
N GLU A 420 10.28 5.45 4.29
CA GLU A 420 11.64 5.41 4.83
C GLU A 420 11.70 6.14 6.17
N PHE A 421 10.81 7.13 6.35
CA PHE A 421 10.74 8.00 7.52
C PHE A 421 10.02 7.39 8.73
N LEU A 422 8.85 6.77 8.54
CA LEU A 422 8.06 6.07 9.58
C LEU A 422 8.32 4.56 9.55
#